data_AF-A0A6A4RRX8-F1
#
_entry.id   AF-A0A6A4RRX8-F1
#
_cell.length_a   1.000
_cell.length_b   1.000
_cell.length_c   1.000
_cell.angle_alpha   90.00
_cell.angle_beta   90.00
_cell.angle_gamma   90.00
#
_symmetry.space_group_name_H-M   'P 1'
#
loop_
_entity.id
_entity.type
_entity.pdbx_description
1 polymer ?
#
loop_
_entity_poly.entity_id
_entity_poly.type
_entity_poly.pdbx_seq_one_letter_code
_entity_poly.pdbx_strand_id
1 'polypeptide(L)'
;VSQCSTFEDLIAATQPMQDYLANAGCLRPLRKIEDKEQLVRDIIMFQVVHRVEAPFQRFQEGLKTLGVLEKLQKNPDSFRPLFCHQQSGLTAEIMDDLFTIHLSSPGSNKRRAEEVVVPFWRDYLIDVE
;
A
#
# COMPACT_ATOMS: atom_id res chain seq x y z
N VAL A 1 1.31 -8.07 21.07
CA VAL A 1 2.58 -7.57 21.67
C VAL A 1 2.45 -6.13 22.14
N SER A 2 2.25 -5.12 21.27
CA SER A 2 2.22 -3.70 21.68
C SER A 2 1.20 -3.37 22.79
N GLN A 3 0.03 -4.01 22.76
CA GLN A 3 -1.06 -3.82 23.73
C GLN A 3 -0.89 -4.60 25.04
N CYS A 4 0.16 -5.40 25.21
CA CYS A 4 0.37 -6.15 26.46
C CYS A 4 0.66 -5.18 27.62
N SER A 5 -0.03 -5.36 28.75
CA SER A 5 0.14 -4.56 29.96
C SER A 5 0.86 -5.32 31.08
N THR A 6 0.89 -6.66 31.03
CA THR A 6 1.59 -7.52 31.98
C THR A 6 2.66 -8.38 31.30
N PHE A 7 3.60 -8.90 32.10
CA PHE A 7 4.66 -9.77 31.59
C PHE A 7 4.08 -11.12 31.12
N GLU A 8 3.11 -11.69 31.84
CA GLU A 8 2.43 -12.92 31.43
C GLU A 8 1.76 -12.76 30.05
N ASP A 9 1.06 -11.63 29.82
CA ASP A 9 0.44 -11.33 28.53
C ASP A 9 1.49 -11.24 27.41
N LEU A 10 2.67 -10.69 27.72
CA LEU A 10 3.75 -10.56 26.75
C LEU A 10 4.31 -11.94 26.35
N ILE A 11 4.51 -12.83 27.31
CA ILE A 11 4.93 -14.22 27.04
C ILE A 11 3.86 -14.96 26.24
N ALA A 12 2.61 -14.91 26.69
CA ALA A 12 1.49 -15.57 26.01
C ALA A 12 1.31 -15.07 24.56
N ALA A 13 1.47 -13.76 24.34
CA ALA A 13 1.39 -13.19 23.01
C ALA A 13 2.56 -13.62 22.12
N THR A 14 3.78 -13.77 22.66
CA THR A 14 4.98 -14.06 21.86
C THR A 14 5.19 -15.55 21.58
N GLN A 15 4.64 -16.43 22.42
CA GLN A 15 4.73 -17.88 22.25
C GLN A 15 4.26 -18.41 20.88
N PRO A 16 3.07 -18.04 20.34
CA PRO A 16 2.65 -18.49 19.01
C PRO A 16 3.47 -17.87 17.86
N MET A 17 4.29 -16.85 18.14
CA MET A 17 5.09 -16.14 17.14
C MET A 17 6.57 -16.54 17.15
N GLN A 18 6.98 -17.55 17.92
CA GLN A 18 8.40 -17.89 18.09
C GLN A 18 9.14 -18.15 16.76
N ASP A 19 8.57 -18.97 15.88
CA ASP A 19 9.19 -19.27 14.57
C ASP A 19 9.34 -18.01 13.72
N TYR A 20 8.31 -17.17 13.72
CA TYR A 20 8.33 -15.89 13.03
C TYR A 20 9.42 -14.99 13.61
N LEU A 21 9.51 -14.86 14.93
CA LEU A 21 10.52 -14.03 15.60
C LEU A 21 11.94 -14.57 15.34
N ALA A 22 12.12 -15.89 15.28
CA ALA A 22 13.41 -16.51 14.97
C ALA A 22 13.83 -16.17 13.54
N ASN A 23 12.93 -16.38 12.57
CA ASN A 23 13.17 -16.06 11.16
C ASN A 23 13.38 -14.56 10.92
N ALA A 24 12.72 -13.72 11.72
CA ALA A 24 12.88 -12.27 11.70
C ALA A 24 14.15 -11.78 12.43
N GLY A 25 14.92 -12.67 13.06
CA GLY A 25 16.07 -12.30 13.89
C GLY A 25 15.71 -11.50 15.16
N CYS A 26 14.44 -11.52 15.56
CA CYS A 26 13.87 -10.78 16.68
C CYS A 26 13.69 -11.64 17.95
N LEU A 27 13.95 -12.95 17.87
CA LEU A 27 13.79 -13.85 19.01
C LEU A 27 14.83 -13.53 20.08
N ARG A 28 14.34 -13.19 21.27
CA ARG A 28 15.17 -12.80 22.42
C ARG A 28 14.56 -13.28 23.74
N PRO A 29 15.38 -13.50 24.78
CA PRO A 29 14.85 -13.71 26.12
C PRO A 29 14.09 -12.48 26.61
N LEU A 30 12.85 -12.68 27.05
CA LEU A 30 12.03 -11.67 27.70
C LEU A 30 12.07 -11.91 29.20
N ARG A 31 12.34 -10.85 29.98
CA ARG A 31 12.50 -10.93 31.44
C ARG A 31 11.54 -10.03 32.19
N LYS A 32 11.05 -8.98 31.54
CA LYS A 32 10.16 -7.98 32.13
C LYS A 32 9.29 -7.33 31.05
N ILE A 33 8.21 -6.67 31.46
CA ILE A 33 7.25 -6.07 30.53
C ILE A 33 7.88 -4.95 29.67
N GLU A 34 8.91 -4.26 30.18
CA GLU A 34 9.60 -3.19 29.47
C GLU A 34 10.38 -3.71 28.24
N ASP A 35 10.71 -5.01 28.19
CA ASP A 35 11.35 -5.62 27.01
C ASP A 35 10.44 -5.60 25.77
N LYS A 36 9.13 -5.41 25.97
CA LYS A 36 8.14 -5.26 24.90
C LYS A 36 8.51 -4.17 23.90
N GLU A 37 8.96 -3.01 24.38
CA GLU A 37 9.22 -1.87 23.49
C GLU A 37 10.32 -2.19 22.49
N GLN A 38 11.41 -2.80 22.96
CA GLN A 38 12.51 -3.19 22.10
C GLN A 38 12.09 -4.29 21.14
N LEU A 39 11.35 -5.30 21.60
CA LEU A 39 10.83 -6.35 20.72
C LEU A 39 9.96 -5.77 19.59
N VAL A 40 9.07 -4.82 19.91
CA VAL A 40 8.24 -4.14 18.89
C VAL A 40 9.12 -3.37 17.89
N ARG A 41 10.13 -2.65 18.36
CA ARG A 41 11.09 -1.95 17.48
C ARG A 41 11.82 -2.91 16.56
N ASP A 42 12.31 -4.03 17.09
CA ASP A 42 13.03 -5.05 16.33
C ASP A 42 12.12 -5.64 15.23
N ILE A 43 10.87 -5.98 15.57
CA ILE A 43 9.87 -6.47 14.61
C ILE A 43 9.60 -5.44 13.51
N ILE A 44 9.43 -4.16 13.85
CA ILE A 44 9.19 -3.09 12.87
C ILE A 44 10.41 -2.91 11.97
N MET A 45 11.62 -2.92 12.53
CA MET A 45 12.86 -2.81 11.76
C MET A 45 13.00 -3.97 10.77
N PHE A 46 12.72 -5.21 11.21
CA PHE A 46 12.72 -6.35 10.31
C PHE A 46 11.70 -6.17 9.18
N GLN A 47 10.45 -5.82 9.52
CA GLN A 47 9.36 -5.72 8.55
C GLN A 47 9.50 -4.56 7.55
N VAL A 48 10.07 -3.44 7.96
CA VAL A 48 10.12 -2.25 7.11
C VAL A 48 11.49 -2.09 6.43
N VAL A 49 12.56 -2.55 7.05
CA VAL A 49 13.93 -2.27 6.60
C VAL A 49 14.65 -3.55 6.19
N HIS A 50 14.90 -4.48 7.11
CA HIS A 50 15.81 -5.60 6.85
C HIS A 50 15.28 -6.56 5.79
N ARG A 51 13.97 -6.87 5.79
CA ARG A 51 13.40 -7.82 4.83
C ARG A 51 13.44 -7.34 3.37
N VAL A 52 13.57 -6.03 3.14
CA VAL A 52 13.61 -5.44 1.80
C VAL A 52 15.01 -4.98 1.39
N GLU A 53 16.01 -5.11 2.27
CA GLU A 53 17.35 -4.58 2.04
C GLU A 53 18.01 -5.17 0.78
N ALA A 54 18.07 -6.49 0.66
CA ALA A 54 18.68 -7.13 -0.51
C ALA A 54 17.93 -6.84 -1.82
N PRO A 55 16.58 -6.96 -1.90
CA PRO A 55 15.82 -6.51 -3.07
C PRO A 55 16.06 -5.04 -3.42
N PHE A 56 16.13 -4.16 -2.42
CA PHE A 56 16.36 -2.74 -2.62
C PHE A 56 17.76 -2.46 -3.17
N GLN A 57 18.80 -3.12 -2.66
CA GLN A 57 20.15 -3.02 -3.20
C GLN A 57 20.21 -3.46 -4.66
N ARG A 58 19.58 -4.59 -5.01
CA ARG A 58 19.50 -5.06 -6.41
C ARG A 58 18.74 -4.10 -7.31
N PHE A 59 17.67 -3.50 -6.80
CA PHE A 59 16.95 -2.46 -7.52
C PHE A 59 17.83 -1.23 -7.80
N GLN A 60 18.59 -0.77 -6.80
CA GLN A 60 19.55 0.32 -6.97
C GLN A 60 20.64 -0.03 -7.99
N GLU A 61 21.18 -1.26 -7.98
CA GLU A 61 22.13 -1.74 -8.99
C GLU A 61 21.51 -1.70 -10.40
N GLY A 62 20.27 -2.17 -10.55
CA GLY A 62 19.53 -2.10 -11.81
C GLY A 62 19.45 -0.67 -12.35
N LEU A 63 19.05 0.29 -11.50
CA LEU A 63 18.96 1.71 -11.87
C LEU A 63 20.31 2.34 -12.23
N LYS A 64 21.42 1.85 -11.67
CA LYS A 64 22.77 2.34 -12.04
C LYS A 64 23.18 1.95 -13.46
N THR A 65 22.65 0.84 -14.00
CA THR A 65 23.11 0.26 -15.28
C THR A 65 23.10 1.27 -16.44
N LEU A 66 22.12 2.19 -16.46
CA LEU A 66 21.99 3.25 -17.47
C LEU A 66 22.10 4.66 -16.87
N GLY A 67 22.64 4.79 -15.66
CA GLY A 67 22.80 6.08 -14.99
C GLY A 67 21.49 6.70 -14.45
N VAL A 68 20.42 5.91 -14.32
CA VAL A 68 19.11 6.40 -13.86
C VAL A 68 19.15 6.79 -12.40
N LEU A 69 19.86 6.01 -11.57
CA LEU A 69 19.96 6.27 -10.12
C LEU A 69 20.53 7.65 -9.83
N GLU A 70 21.59 8.05 -10.54
CA GLU A 70 22.27 9.34 -10.37
C GLU A 70 21.35 10.50 -10.78
N LYS A 71 20.58 10.32 -11.86
CA LYS A 71 19.61 11.33 -12.32
C LYS A 71 18.44 11.46 -11.35
N LEU A 72 17.96 10.35 -10.81
CA LEU A 72 16.92 10.29 -9.80
C LEU A 72 17.37 11.01 -8.53
N GLN A 73 18.56 10.71 -8.01
CA GLN A 73 19.12 11.36 -6.83
C GLN A 73 19.35 12.86 -7.03
N LYS A 74 19.73 13.27 -8.24
CA LYS A 74 19.94 14.69 -8.58
C LYS A 74 18.63 15.48 -8.72
N ASN A 75 17.54 14.84 -9.15
CA ASN A 75 16.27 15.50 -9.47
C ASN A 75 15.06 14.74 -8.89
N PRO A 76 14.98 14.51 -7.57
CA PRO A 76 13.99 13.62 -6.97
C PRO A 76 12.54 14.03 -7.30
N ASP A 77 12.24 15.33 -7.31
CA ASP A 77 10.88 15.81 -7.59
C ASP A 77 10.42 15.53 -9.01
N SER A 78 11.32 15.56 -10.00
CA SER A 78 11.00 15.24 -11.40
C SER A 78 10.70 13.75 -11.60
N PHE A 79 11.32 12.88 -10.80
CA PHE A 79 11.12 11.43 -10.87
C PHE A 79 10.00 10.93 -9.94
N ARG A 80 9.58 11.73 -8.96
CA ARG A 80 8.51 11.38 -8.01
C ARG A 80 7.21 10.93 -8.69
N PRO A 81 6.69 11.59 -9.76
CA PRO A 81 5.50 11.10 -10.47
C PRO A 81 5.68 9.72 -11.14
N LEU A 82 6.92 9.34 -11.47
CA LEU A 82 7.22 8.09 -12.17
C LEU A 82 7.38 6.91 -11.20
N PHE A 83 7.90 7.17 -10.00
CA PHE A 83 8.26 6.12 -9.04
C PHE A 83 7.37 6.08 -7.80
N CYS A 84 6.68 7.16 -7.47
CA CYS A 84 5.85 7.25 -6.28
C CYS A 84 4.40 7.52 -6.68
N HIS A 85 3.48 6.92 -5.93
CA HIS A 85 2.08 7.30 -6.02
C HIS A 85 1.94 8.79 -5.70
N GLN A 86 1.26 9.51 -6.60
CA GLN A 86 0.81 10.87 -6.35
C GLN A 86 -0.66 10.79 -5.97
N GLN A 87 -1.03 11.48 -4.90
CA GLN A 87 -2.42 11.59 -4.50
C GLN A 87 -3.15 12.41 -5.56
N SER A 88 -3.74 11.72 -6.52
CA SER A 88 -4.74 12.26 -7.42
C SER A 88 -6.11 12.02 -6.78
N GLY A 89 -6.92 13.07 -6.64
CA GLY A 89 -8.31 12.91 -6.24
C GLY A 89 -9.04 12.00 -7.23
N LEU A 90 -9.98 11.19 -6.74
CA LEU A 90 -10.93 10.51 -7.63
C LEU A 90 -11.84 11.59 -8.21
N THR A 91 -11.74 11.82 -9.52
CA THR A 91 -12.62 12.77 -10.20
C THR A 91 -13.84 12.07 -10.79
N ALA A 92 -14.89 12.82 -11.11
CA ALA A 92 -16.06 12.30 -11.81
C ALA A 92 -15.66 11.65 -13.14
N GLU A 93 -14.70 12.22 -13.86
CA GLU A 93 -14.15 11.68 -15.11
C GLU A 93 -13.46 10.33 -14.90
N ILE A 94 -12.54 10.25 -13.91
CA ILE A 94 -11.86 8.99 -13.58
C ILE A 94 -12.91 7.93 -13.18
N MET A 95 -13.92 8.32 -12.42
CA MET A 95 -14.98 7.40 -12.00
C MET A 95 -15.84 6.95 -13.19
N ASP A 96 -16.21 7.82 -14.13
CA ASP A 96 -16.96 7.43 -15.35
C ASP A 96 -16.14 6.46 -16.21
N ASP A 97 -14.84 6.72 -16.38
CA ASP A 97 -13.91 5.89 -17.17
C ASP A 97 -13.73 4.47 -16.62
N LEU A 98 -13.96 4.26 -15.32
CA LEU A 98 -13.93 2.91 -14.72
C LEU A 98 -15.11 2.03 -15.15
N PHE A 99 -16.18 2.61 -15.69
CA PHE A 99 -17.37 1.87 -16.12
C PHE A 99 -17.51 1.86 -17.65
N THR A 100 -17.96 0.71 -18.16
CA THR A 100 -18.40 0.59 -19.55
C THR A 100 -19.91 0.47 -19.59
N ILE A 101 -20.58 1.44 -20.20
CA ILE A 101 -22.04 1.43 -20.31
C ILE A 101 -22.46 0.43 -21.39
N HIS A 102 -23.10 -0.66 -20.97
CA HIS A 102 -23.68 -1.66 -21.87
C HIS A 102 -25.15 -1.36 -22.13
N LEU A 103 -25.43 -0.85 -23.32
CA LEU A 103 -26.78 -0.53 -23.76
C LEU A 103 -27.41 -1.69 -24.53
N SER A 104 -28.74 -1.80 -24.47
CA SER A 104 -29.52 -2.74 -25.26
C SER A 104 -29.30 -2.52 -26.77
N SER A 105 -29.72 -3.49 -27.60
CA SER A 105 -29.62 -3.36 -29.06
C SER A 105 -30.39 -2.12 -29.59
N PRO A 106 -29.89 -1.50 -30.68
CA PRO A 106 -30.60 -0.40 -31.33
C PRO A 106 -32.02 -0.79 -31.73
N GLY A 107 -33.01 0.07 -31.46
CA GLY A 107 -34.42 -0.18 -31.75
C GLY A 107 -35.20 -0.94 -30.68
N SER A 108 -34.55 -1.41 -29.61
CA SER A 108 -35.25 -1.93 -28.42
C SER A 108 -36.04 -0.83 -27.71
N ASN A 109 -37.22 -1.17 -27.17
CA ASN A 109 -38.01 -0.27 -26.33
C ASN A 109 -37.24 0.23 -25.09
N LYS A 110 -36.20 -0.50 -24.66
CA LYS A 110 -35.35 -0.13 -23.51
C LYS A 110 -34.26 0.87 -23.87
N ARG A 111 -33.78 0.85 -25.13
CA ARG A 111 -32.60 1.61 -25.57
C ARG A 111 -32.73 3.10 -25.31
N ARG A 112 -33.89 3.67 -25.62
CA ARG A 112 -34.16 5.11 -25.45
C ARG A 112 -34.15 5.52 -23.97
N ALA A 113 -34.64 4.67 -23.08
CA ALA A 113 -34.63 4.96 -21.65
C ALA A 113 -33.21 4.86 -21.08
N GLU A 114 -32.44 3.85 -21.50
CA GLU A 114 -31.05 3.66 -21.07
C GLU A 114 -30.15 4.83 -21.50
N GLU A 115 -30.30 5.33 -22.73
CA GLU A 115 -29.53 6.48 -23.23
C GLU A 115 -29.80 7.77 -22.44
N VAL A 116 -31.01 7.94 -21.91
CA VAL A 116 -31.37 9.10 -21.07
C VAL A 116 -30.75 9.01 -19.67
N VAL A 117 -30.47 7.81 -19.15
CA VAL A 117 -29.87 7.63 -17.83
C VAL A 117 -28.37 7.95 -17.82
N VAL A 118 -27.69 7.83 -18.96
CA VAL A 118 -26.25 8.07 -19.05
C VAL A 118 -25.84 9.50 -18.65
N PRO A 119 -26.48 10.57 -19.16
CA PRO A 119 -26.23 11.92 -18.68
C PRO A 119 -26.50 12.09 -17.18
N PHE A 120 -27.61 11.53 -16.66
CA PHE A 120 -27.93 11.64 -15.23
C PHE A 120 -26.88 10.99 -14.33
N TRP A 121 -26.29 9.87 -14.77
CA TRP A 121 -25.17 9.25 -14.07
C TRP A 121 -23.95 10.17 -14.03
N ARG A 122 -23.60 10.77 -15.17
CA ARG A 122 -22.45 11.68 -15.27
C ARG A 122 -22.66 12.97 -14.49
N ASP A 123 -23.86 13.53 -14.54
CA ASP A 123 -24.24 14.71 -13.76
C ASP A 123 -24.16 14.39 -12.26
N TYR A 124 -24.67 13.22 -11.84
CA TYR A 124 -24.53 12.76 -10.47
C TYR A 124 -23.08 12.63 -10.03
N LEU A 125 -22.20 12.08 -10.88
CA LEU A 125 -20.77 11.98 -10.57
C LEU A 125 -20.13 13.35 -10.37
N ILE A 126 -20.47 14.33 -11.20
CA ILE A 126 -19.99 15.71 -11.09
C ILE A 126 -20.52 16.38 -9.81
N ASP A 127 -21.79 16.13 -9.44
CA ASP A 127 -22.42 16.72 -8.26
C ASP A 127 -21.85 16.19 -6.93
N VAL A 128 -21.30 14.96 -6.92
CA VAL A 128 -20.74 14.32 -5.71
C VAL A 128 -19.22 14.39 -5.61
N GLU A 129 -18.54 14.91 -6.64
CA GLU A 129 -17.12 15.28 -6.62
C GLU A 129 -16.91 16.57 -5.82
#